data_AF-A0A2M7LL30-F1
#
_entry.id   AF-A0A2M7LL30-F1
#
_cell.length_a   1.000
_cell.length_b   1.000
_cell.length_c   1.000
_cell.angle_alpha   90.00
_cell.angle_beta   90.00
_cell.angle_gamma   90.00
#
_symmetry.space_group_name_H-M   'P 1'
#
loop_
_entity.id
_entity.type
_entity.pdbx_description
1 polymer ?
#
loop_
_entity_poly.entity_id
_entity_poly.type
_entity_poly.pdbx_seq_one_letter_code
_entity_poly.pdbx_strand_id
1 'polypeptide(L)'
;MTKDIKLYAKRIMQDYFEAIYTLIFFFPYFFSLGPLIKTLFYPWKHIVTKKEIRGFSFTEYFNRLLLNVMSSLIGASMRLSLISFCLIFEVLYVLSLPIITLLFTCIILPIFVVLYLLNPTEEELKEKEKNVFLASHCLKHENSL
;
A
#
# COMPACT_ATOMS: atom_id res chain seq x y z
N MET A 1 -32.74 0.36 19.53
CA MET A 1 -32.00 -0.82 19.02
C MET A 1 -30.73 -0.98 19.84
N THR A 2 -30.35 -2.17 20.30
CA THR A 2 -29.14 -2.35 21.14
C THR A 2 -27.87 -2.30 20.29
N LYS A 3 -26.89 -1.47 20.66
CA LYS A 3 -25.59 -1.40 19.98
C LYS A 3 -24.85 -2.74 20.09
N ASP A 4 -24.57 -3.37 18.95
CA ASP A 4 -23.80 -4.62 18.91
C ASP A 4 -22.28 -4.32 18.86
N ILE A 5 -21.71 -4.21 20.05
CA ILE A 5 -20.29 -3.91 20.26
C ILE A 5 -19.39 -5.03 19.70
N LYS A 6 -19.83 -6.28 19.80
CA LYS A 6 -19.04 -7.43 19.35
C LYS A 6 -18.90 -7.43 17.84
N LEU A 7 -20.01 -7.18 17.13
CA LEU A 7 -20.00 -7.07 15.68
C LEU A 7 -19.12 -5.90 15.21
N TYR A 8 -19.22 -4.75 15.89
CA TYR A 8 -18.41 -3.57 15.57
C TYR A 8 -16.91 -3.81 15.78
N ALA A 9 -16.52 -4.38 16.92
CA ALA A 9 -15.12 -4.72 17.20
C ALA A 9 -14.56 -5.75 16.20
N LYS A 10 -15.37 -6.75 15.82
CA LYS A 10 -15.00 -7.72 14.79
C LYS A 10 -14.72 -7.05 13.44
N ARG A 11 -15.57 -6.09 13.03
CA ARG A 11 -15.37 -5.34 11.78
C ARG A 11 -14.06 -4.54 11.81
N ILE A 12 -13.81 -3.78 12.88
CA ILE A 12 -12.55 -3.02 13.02
C ILE A 12 -11.32 -3.94 12.92
N MET A 13 -11.38 -5.12 13.54
CA MET A 13 -10.29 -6.09 13.45
C MET A 13 -10.10 -6.62 12.02
N GLN A 14 -11.19 -6.87 11.28
CA GLN A 14 -11.13 -7.29 9.89
C GLN A 14 -10.50 -6.21 9.01
N ASP A 15 -10.96 -4.96 9.13
CA ASP A 15 -10.44 -3.82 8.38
C ASP A 15 -8.94 -3.60 8.69
N TYR A 16 -8.53 -3.80 9.94
CA TYR A 16 -7.13 -3.73 10.35
C TYR A 16 -6.26 -4.79 9.66
N PHE A 17 -6.69 -6.05 9.64
CA PHE A 17 -5.94 -7.09 8.94
C PHE A 17 -5.93 -6.87 7.43
N GLU A 18 -7.05 -6.42 6.85
CA GLU A 18 -7.12 -6.06 5.44
C GLU A 18 -6.12 -4.94 5.09
N ALA A 19 -5.99 -3.93 5.96
CA ALA A 19 -4.99 -2.87 5.80
C ALA A 19 -3.55 -3.41 5.85
N ILE A 20 -3.24 -4.35 6.75
CA ILE A 20 -1.92 -5.00 6.81
C ILE A 20 -1.64 -5.74 5.49
N TYR A 21 -2.56 -6.59 5.05
CA TYR A 21 -2.38 -7.35 3.81
C TYR A 21 -2.20 -6.42 2.61
N THR A 22 -3.01 -5.37 2.52
CA THR A 22 -2.93 -4.38 1.44
C THR A 22 -1.56 -3.70 1.41
N LEU A 23 -1.01 -3.32 2.56
CA LEU A 23 0.32 -2.73 2.66
C LEU A 23 1.42 -3.69 2.20
N ILE A 24 1.35 -4.97 2.59
CA ILE A 24 2.32 -5.98 2.16
C ILE A 24 2.34 -6.11 0.64
N PHE A 25 1.17 -6.19 -0.01
CA PHE A 25 1.12 -6.24 -1.48
C PHE A 25 1.48 -4.92 -2.16
N PHE A 26 1.23 -3.80 -1.48
CA PHE A 26 1.54 -2.47 -1.99
C PHE A 26 3.05 -2.25 -2.13
N PHE A 27 3.89 -2.68 -1.17
CA PHE A 27 5.34 -2.41 -1.23
C PHE A 27 6.01 -2.99 -2.50
N PRO A 28 5.89 -4.29 -2.84
CA PRO A 28 6.46 -4.84 -4.06
C PRO A 28 5.90 -4.20 -5.34
N TYR A 29 4.63 -3.79 -5.30
CA TYR A 29 3.98 -3.10 -6.42
C TYR A 29 4.53 -1.69 -6.60
N PHE A 30 4.66 -0.91 -5.52
CA PHE A 30 5.20 0.45 -5.51
C PHE A 30 6.63 0.50 -6.06
N PHE A 31 7.49 -0.43 -5.62
CA PHE A 31 8.87 -0.53 -6.13
C PHE A 31 8.98 -1.24 -7.49
N SER A 32 7.87 -1.69 -8.09
CA SER A 32 7.85 -2.42 -9.35
C SER A 32 8.84 -3.60 -9.36
N LEU A 33 8.83 -4.41 -8.30
CA LEU A 33 9.84 -5.44 -8.05
C LEU A 33 9.93 -6.46 -9.20
N GLY A 34 8.78 -6.81 -9.79
CA GLY A 34 8.70 -7.75 -10.91
C GLY A 34 9.57 -7.35 -12.11
N PRO A 35 9.34 -6.17 -12.72
CA PRO A 35 10.21 -5.62 -13.76
C PRO A 35 11.69 -5.49 -13.35
N LEU A 36 11.96 -5.08 -12.11
CA LEU A 36 13.33 -4.89 -11.62
C LEU A 36 14.11 -6.20 -11.60
N ILE A 37 13.50 -7.30 -11.15
CA ILE A 37 14.10 -8.63 -11.15
C ILE A 37 14.29 -9.13 -12.58
N LYS A 38 13.28 -8.97 -13.46
CA LYS A 38 13.38 -9.38 -14.87
C LYS A 38 14.48 -8.64 -15.63
N THR A 39 14.72 -7.37 -15.29
CA THR A 39 15.69 -6.51 -15.97
C THR A 39 17.03 -6.41 -15.26
N LEU A 40 17.30 -7.29 -14.27
CA LEU A 40 18.49 -7.20 -13.43
C LEU A 40 19.79 -7.21 -14.26
N PHE A 41 19.90 -8.14 -15.22
CA PHE A 41 21.08 -8.28 -16.09
C PHE A 41 20.94 -7.56 -17.43
N TYR A 42 19.93 -6.70 -17.61
CA TYR A 42 19.82 -5.92 -18.83
C TYR A 42 20.88 -4.82 -18.87
N PRO A 43 21.56 -4.62 -20.02
CA PRO A 43 22.63 -3.65 -20.15
C PRO A 43 22.14 -2.24 -19.82
N TRP A 44 22.94 -1.50 -19.07
CA TRP A 44 22.58 -0.16 -18.64
C TRP A 44 22.51 0.78 -19.85
N LYS A 45 21.41 1.54 -19.95
CA LYS A 45 21.13 2.49 -21.05
C LYS A 45 21.26 1.89 -22.46
N HIS A 46 21.12 0.56 -22.60
CA HIS A 46 21.28 -0.11 -23.88
C HIS A 46 22.66 0.16 -24.54
N ILE A 47 23.70 0.43 -23.74
CA ILE A 47 25.06 0.61 -24.24
C ILE A 47 25.57 -0.77 -24.65
N VAL A 48 25.42 -1.07 -25.94
CA VAL A 48 25.87 -2.30 -26.57
C VAL A 48 26.86 -1.91 -27.65
N THR A 49 28.10 -2.36 -27.55
CA THR A 49 29.11 -2.12 -28.59
C THR A 49 28.76 -2.95 -29.83
N LYS A 50 28.44 -2.30 -30.96
CA LYS A 50 28.11 -2.95 -32.26
C LYS A 50 29.36 -3.15 -33.11
N LYS A 51 29.48 -4.28 -33.82
CA LYS A 51 30.70 -4.65 -34.57
C LYS A 51 30.97 -3.65 -35.69
N GLU A 52 32.07 -2.93 -35.60
CA GLU A 52 32.45 -1.90 -36.57
C GLU A 52 33.36 -2.46 -37.66
N ILE A 53 34.10 -3.55 -37.39
CA ILE A 53 35.13 -4.08 -38.30
C ILE A 53 34.65 -5.36 -39.01
N ARG A 54 34.91 -5.47 -40.32
CA ARG A 54 34.72 -6.71 -41.12
C ARG A 54 35.89 -7.67 -40.85
N GLY A 55 35.68 -8.64 -39.96
CA GLY A 55 36.68 -9.69 -39.62
C GLY A 55 36.41 -10.31 -38.24
N PHE A 56 37.03 -11.44 -37.91
CA PHE A 56 36.97 -12.02 -36.55
C PHE A 56 38.31 -11.79 -35.85
N SER A 57 38.27 -11.06 -34.73
CA SER A 57 39.41 -10.85 -33.85
C SER A 57 39.01 -11.28 -32.44
N PHE A 58 39.75 -12.23 -31.85
CA PHE A 58 39.51 -12.68 -30.49
C PHE A 58 39.62 -11.54 -29.47
N THR A 59 40.58 -10.62 -29.67
CA THR A 59 40.79 -9.46 -28.81
C THR A 59 39.58 -8.51 -28.84
N GLU A 60 39.03 -8.25 -30.02
CA GLU A 60 37.86 -7.38 -30.16
C GLU A 60 36.59 -8.03 -29.58
N TYR A 61 36.42 -9.34 -29.80
CA TYR A 61 35.34 -10.11 -29.21
C TYR A 61 35.37 -10.07 -27.67
N PHE A 62 36.54 -10.27 -27.06
CA PHE A 62 36.69 -10.25 -25.61
C PHE A 62 36.46 -8.85 -25.04
N ASN A 63 37.00 -7.81 -25.68
CA ASN A 63 36.76 -6.43 -25.27
C ASN A 63 35.27 -6.05 -25.31
N ARG A 64 34.54 -6.47 -26.35
CA ARG A 64 33.08 -6.26 -26.44
C ARG A 64 32.32 -6.97 -25.33
N LEU A 65 32.70 -8.22 -25.06
CA LEU A 65 32.07 -9.02 -24.00
C LEU A 65 32.28 -8.34 -22.65
N LEU A 66 33.52 -7.94 -22.33
CA LEU A 66 33.84 -7.22 -21.10
C LEU A 66 33.06 -5.90 -20.98
N LEU A 67 33.02 -5.09 -22.04
CA LEU A 67 32.29 -3.81 -22.03
C LEU A 67 30.79 -4.00 -21.79
N ASN A 68 30.17 -5.00 -22.42
CA ASN A 68 28.76 -5.31 -22.21
C ASN A 68 28.49 -5.87 -20.80
N VAL A 69 29.40 -6.71 -20.27
CA VAL A 69 29.30 -7.23 -18.91
C VAL A 69 29.41 -6.08 -17.90
N MET A 70 30.39 -5.19 -18.04
CA MET A 70 30.54 -4.03 -17.16
C MET A 70 29.31 -3.12 -17.22
N SER A 71 28.78 -2.86 -18.42
CA SER A 71 27.53 -2.11 -18.60
C SER A 71 26.34 -2.77 -17.88
N SER A 72 26.19 -4.10 -18.00
CA SER A 72 25.14 -4.84 -17.30
C SER A 72 25.34 -4.84 -15.78
N LEU A 73 26.59 -4.90 -15.29
CA LEU A 73 26.92 -4.91 -13.87
C LEU A 73 26.53 -3.60 -13.18
N ILE A 74 26.79 -2.46 -13.84
CA ILE A 74 26.42 -1.16 -13.29
C ILE A 74 24.89 -1.02 -13.23
N GLY A 75 24.20 -1.44 -14.30
CA GLY A 75 22.74 -1.48 -14.34
C GLY A 75 22.14 -2.43 -13.29
N ALA A 76 22.78 -3.57 -13.06
CA ALA A 76 22.40 -4.53 -12.03
C ALA A 76 22.58 -3.94 -10.64
N SER A 77 23.71 -3.27 -10.37
CA SER A 77 24.00 -2.62 -9.08
C SER A 77 22.93 -1.59 -8.68
N MET A 78 22.53 -0.72 -9.61
CA MET A 78 21.45 0.26 -9.37
C MET A 78 20.09 -0.39 -9.08
N ARG A 79 19.74 -1.47 -9.81
CA ARG A 79 18.49 -2.19 -9.57
C ARG A 79 18.54 -2.98 -8.26
N LEU A 80 19.70 -3.54 -7.93
CA LEU A 80 19.92 -4.30 -6.72
C LEU A 80 19.80 -3.40 -5.48
N SER A 81 20.23 -2.14 -5.53
CA SER A 81 20.05 -1.21 -4.41
C SER A 81 18.56 -0.96 -4.13
N LEU A 82 17.74 -0.78 -5.17
CA LEU A 82 16.28 -0.64 -5.03
C LEU A 82 15.61 -1.91 -4.50
N ILE A 83 15.98 -3.08 -5.04
CA ILE A 83 15.46 -4.37 -4.56
C ILE A 83 15.83 -4.57 -3.08
N SER A 84 17.09 -4.31 -2.73
CA SER A 84 17.59 -4.43 -1.35
C SER A 84 16.84 -3.49 -0.41
N PHE A 85 16.62 -2.24 -0.83
CA PHE A 85 15.88 -1.27 -0.04
C PHE A 85 14.43 -1.71 0.19
N CYS A 86 13.74 -2.20 -0.85
CA CYS A 86 12.40 -2.75 -0.72
C CYS A 86 12.35 -3.91 0.28
N LEU A 87 13.28 -4.86 0.17
CA LEU A 87 13.36 -6.01 1.08
C LEU A 87 13.63 -5.59 2.53
N ILE A 88 14.53 -4.63 2.75
CA ILE A 88 14.81 -4.10 4.10
C ILE A 88 13.54 -3.47 4.67
N PHE A 89 12.84 -2.65 3.90
CA PHE A 89 11.59 -2.03 4.33
C PHE A 89 10.50 -3.06 4.66
N GLU A 90 10.34 -4.07 3.81
CA GLU A 90 9.35 -5.13 4.01
C GLU A 90 9.67 -5.96 5.27
N VAL A 91 10.94 -6.31 5.49
CA VAL A 91 11.38 -7.00 6.71
C VAL A 91 11.15 -6.14 7.96
N LEU A 92 11.51 -4.86 7.93
CA LEU A 92 11.26 -3.95 9.05
C LEU A 92 9.77 -3.80 9.34
N TYR A 93 8.94 -3.73 8.29
CA TYR A 93 7.50 -3.68 8.41
C TYR A 93 6.96 -4.93 9.11
N VAL A 94 7.31 -6.13 8.63
CA VAL A 94 6.89 -7.41 9.24
C VAL A 94 7.37 -7.52 10.69
N LEU A 95 8.61 -7.11 10.98
CA LEU A 95 9.16 -7.13 12.34
C LEU A 95 8.42 -6.17 13.29
N SER A 96 7.90 -5.05 12.76
CA SER A 96 7.13 -4.07 13.53
C SER A 96 5.67 -4.48 13.77
N LEU A 97 5.10 -5.40 12.98
CA LEU A 97 3.72 -5.87 13.12
C LEU A 97 3.32 -6.31 14.54
N PRO A 98 4.09 -7.12 15.29
CA PRO A 98 3.71 -7.50 16.66
C PRO A 98 3.57 -6.29 17.60
N ILE A 99 4.38 -5.25 17.40
CA ILE A 99 4.32 -4.03 18.20
C ILE A 99 3.11 -3.19 17.79
N ILE A 100 2.88 -3.04 16.48
CA ILE A 100 1.75 -2.29 15.93
C ILE A 100 0.41 -2.95 16.31
N THR A 101 0.32 -4.28 16.20
CA THR A 101 -0.86 -5.06 16.59
C THR A 101 -1.17 -4.89 18.08
N LEU A 102 -0.16 -4.99 18.94
CA LEU A 102 -0.32 -4.77 20.37
C LEU A 102 -0.82 -3.36 20.68
N LEU A 103 -0.23 -2.33 20.05
CA LEU A 103 -0.63 -0.93 20.24
C LEU A 103 -2.06 -0.69 19.73
N PHE A 104 -2.40 -1.28 18.58
CA PHE A 104 -3.74 -1.20 18.00
C PHE A 104 -4.79 -1.83 18.92
N THR A 105 -4.57 -3.06 19.39
CA THR A 105 -5.54 -3.76 20.25
C THR A 105 -5.64 -3.11 21.64
N CYS A 106 -4.53 -2.64 22.22
CA CYS A 106 -4.51 -2.09 23.57
C CYS A 106 -5.04 -0.65 23.65
N ILE A 107 -4.75 0.18 22.64
CA ILE A 107 -5.04 1.62 22.69
C ILE A 107 -6.13 1.99 21.68
N ILE A 108 -5.96 1.64 20.42
CA ILE A 108 -6.83 2.12 19.34
C ILE A 108 -8.22 1.49 19.43
N LEU A 109 -8.29 0.16 19.55
CA LEU A 109 -9.55 -0.56 19.64
C LEU A 109 -10.49 -0.05 20.75
N PRO A 110 -10.06 0.11 22.03
CA PRO A 110 -10.95 0.63 23.06
C PRO A 110 -11.38 2.07 22.81
N ILE A 111 -10.51 2.93 22.24
CA ILE A 111 -10.88 4.30 21.87
C ILE A 111 -12.03 4.28 20.85
N PHE A 112 -11.91 3.47 19.80
CA PHE A 112 -12.97 3.35 18.78
C PHE A 112 -14.27 2.79 19.35
N VAL A 113 -14.20 1.81 20.25
CA VAL A 113 -15.39 1.27 20.93
C VAL A 113 -16.07 2.32 21.81
N VAL A 114 -15.29 3.11 22.57
CA VAL A 114 -15.84 4.20 23.40
C VAL A 114 -16.49 5.27 22.52
N LEU A 115 -15.85 5.66 21.41
CA LEU A 115 -16.45 6.59 20.44
C LEU A 115 -17.74 6.05 19.84
N TYR A 116 -17.79 4.76 19.50
CA TYR A 116 -19.01 4.12 19.00
C TYR A 116 -20.14 4.10 20.04
N LEU A 117 -19.82 3.95 21.33
CA LEU A 117 -20.79 4.04 22.41
C LEU A 117 -21.30 5.46 22.63
N LEU A 118 -20.45 6.48 22.47
CA LEU A 118 -20.82 7.89 22.62
C LEU A 118 -21.61 8.44 21.43
N ASN A 119 -21.32 7.98 20.22
CA ASN A 119 -21.99 8.47 19.02
C ASN A 119 -23.45 7.99 18.97
N PRO A 120 -24.42 8.87 18.69
CA PRO A 120 -25.81 8.47 18.51
C PRO A 120 -25.93 7.45 17.37
N THR A 121 -26.88 6.53 17.52
CA THR A 121 -27.13 5.45 16.56
C THR A 121 -27.58 6.04 15.22
N GLU A 122 -27.25 5.41 14.09
CA GLU A 122 -27.64 5.95 12.77
C GLU A 122 -29.15 6.18 12.63
N GLU A 123 -29.97 5.36 13.30
CA GLU A 123 -31.43 5.53 13.30
C GLU A 123 -31.87 6.78 14.07
N GLU A 124 -31.23 7.09 15.20
CA GLU A 124 -31.49 8.31 15.97
C GLU A 124 -31.06 9.55 15.17
N LEU A 125 -29.98 9.42 14.38
CA LEU A 125 -29.51 10.47 13.48
C LEU A 125 -30.51 10.68 12.33
N LYS A 126 -30.94 9.60 11.67
CA LYS A 126 -31.95 9.64 10.60
C LYS A 126 -33.29 10.15 11.09
N GLU A 127 -33.70 9.80 12.31
CA GLU A 127 -34.93 10.30 12.91
C GLU A 127 -34.83 11.79 13.24
N LYS A 128 -33.69 12.24 13.78
CA LYS A 128 -33.40 13.66 14.00
C LYS A 128 -33.41 14.45 12.69
N GLU A 129 -32.76 13.94 11.64
CA GLU A 129 -32.75 14.55 10.31
C GLU A 129 -34.15 14.56 9.67
N LYS A 130 -34.91 13.47 9.80
CA LYS A 130 -36.30 13.39 9.34
C LYS A 130 -37.18 14.42 10.06
N ASN A 131 -37.03 14.57 11.37
CA ASN A 131 -37.78 15.54 12.15
C ASN A 131 -37.43 16.99 11.77
N VAL A 132 -36.15 17.28 11.54
CA VAL A 132 -35.68 18.59 11.02
C VAL A 132 -36.23 18.84 9.61
N PHE A 133 -36.21 17.82 8.74
CA PHE A 133 -36.76 17.92 7.39
C PHE A 133 -38.26 18.21 7.40
N LEU A 134 -39.05 17.46 8.18
CA LEU A 134 -40.49 17.70 8.32
C LEU A 134 -40.78 19.09 8.91
N ALA A 135 -40.02 19.52 9.91
CA ALA A 135 -40.19 20.85 10.52
C ALA A 135 -39.86 22.01 9.57
N SER A 136 -38.93 21.81 8.63
CA SER A 136 -38.51 22.83 7.67
C SER A 136 -39.30 22.83 6.36
N HIS A 137 -39.86 21.68 5.95
CA HIS A 137 -40.49 21.49 4.64
C HIS A 137 -41.99 21.18 4.69
N CYS A 138 -42.58 20.86 5.84
CA CYS A 138 -44.03 20.79 5.99
C CYS A 138 -44.60 22.15 6.44
N LEU A 139 -45.69 22.59 5.82
CA LEU A 139 -46.44 23.77 6.25
C LEU A 139 -46.94 23.56 7.67
N LYS A 140 -46.63 24.49 8.58
CA LYS A 140 -47.26 24.53 9.91
C LYS A 140 -48.77 24.67 9.73
N HIS A 141 -49.54 23.89 10.50
CA HIS A 141 -51.01 23.95 10.51
C HIS A 141 -51.57 25.34 10.88
N GLU A 142 -50.74 26.22 11.45
CA GLU A 142 -51.06 27.64 11.69
C GLU A 142 -51.16 28.48 10.39
N ASN A 143 -50.63 27.98 9.27
CA ASN A 143 -50.60 28.67 7.97
C ASN A 143 -51.53 28.03 6.92
N SER A 144 -52.31 27.00 7.27
CA SER A 144 -53.35 26.47 6.39
C SER A 144 -54.64 27.25 6.63
N LEU A 145 -54.97 28.13 5.68
CA LEU A 145 -56.22 28.89 5.56
C LEU A 145 -57.47 28.07 5.84
#